data_AF-K4A3U8-F1
#
_entry.id   AF-K4A3U8-F1
#
_cell.length_a   1.000
_cell.length_b   1.000
_cell.length_c   1.000
_cell.angle_alpha   90.00
_cell.angle_beta   90.00
_cell.angle_gamma   90.00
#
_symmetry.space_group_name_H-M   'P 1'
#
loop_
_entity.id
_entity.type
_entity.pdbx_description
1 polymer ?
#
loop_
_entity_poly.entity_id
_entity_poly.type
_entity_poly.pdbx_seq_one_letter_code
_entity_poly.pdbx_strand_id
1 'polypeptide(L)'
;MTHLPLCKILFQVQFLQDIGVRSDAIGNVLVKFPPVLTYSLYKKIRPVVIFLLTKGGVKQDDIGKVIALDPQLLGCSIAHKLEVSVKYFRSLGIYHFVLGQMVANFPALLRYNVDILRPKYQYLRRVMVRPLKDLIEFPRFFSYSLEDRIEPRHQTLVANRINMKLRYMLTGSDEEFAERVQEAVERRARFEAGKGVAETIPDAPETSEEEETTEAAAC
;
A
#
# COMPACT_ATOMS: atom_id res chain seq x y z
N MET A 1 32.87 22.93 18.65
CA MET A 1 32.32 21.56 18.82
C MET A 1 31.47 21.55 20.08
N THR A 2 30.14 21.56 19.93
CA THR A 2 29.26 21.47 21.10
C THR A 2 29.33 20.06 21.65
N HIS A 3 30.02 19.88 22.78
CA HIS A 3 30.04 18.63 23.51
C HIS A 3 28.59 18.34 23.95
N LEU A 4 27.93 17.36 23.33
CA LEU A 4 26.60 16.97 23.75
C LEU A 4 26.75 16.28 25.12
N PRO A 5 26.12 16.77 26.20
CA PRO A 5 26.31 16.19 27.52
C PRO A 5 25.82 14.73 27.52
N LEU A 6 26.58 13.83 28.13
CA LEU A 6 26.29 12.39 28.16
C LEU A 6 24.84 12.10 28.63
N CYS A 7 24.36 12.87 29.60
CA CYS A 7 22.98 12.81 30.10
C CYS A 7 21.93 13.00 28.99
N LYS A 8 22.17 13.91 28.04
CA LYS A 8 21.22 14.16 26.94
C LYS A 8 21.11 12.96 26.01
N ILE A 9 22.20 12.24 25.77
CA ILE A 9 22.19 11.01 24.96
C ILE A 9 21.40 9.92 25.69
N LEU A 10 21.64 9.75 26.99
CA LEU A 10 20.92 8.77 27.83
C LEU A 10 19.40 9.05 27.83
N PHE A 11 18.97 10.30 27.98
CA PHE A 11 17.54 10.65 27.95
C PHE A 11 16.86 10.36 26.61
N GLN A 12 17.58 10.52 25.49
CA GLN A 12 17.03 10.22 24.17
C GLN A 12 16.90 8.72 23.93
N VAL A 13 17.92 7.95 24.32
CA VAL A 13 17.89 6.48 24.23
C VAL A 13 16.78 5.92 25.12
N GLN A 14 16.66 6.40 26.36
CA GLN A 14 15.60 6.00 27.28
C GLN A 14 14.22 6.31 26.68
N PHE A 15 14.03 7.50 26.12
CA PHE A 15 12.76 7.84 25.47
C PHE A 15 12.43 6.91 24.30
N LEU A 16 13.41 6.54 23.47
CA LEU A 16 13.19 5.59 22.37
C LEU A 16 12.74 4.22 22.92
N GLN A 17 13.31 3.77 24.03
CA GLN A 17 12.87 2.55 24.73
C GLN A 17 11.44 2.70 25.28
N ASP A 18 11.13 3.82 25.91
CA ASP A 18 9.81 4.09 26.51
C ASP A 18 8.68 4.10 25.48
N ILE A 19 8.95 4.54 24.24
CA ILE A 19 7.99 4.45 23.13
C ILE A 19 8.00 3.09 22.42
N GLY A 20 8.73 2.10 22.94
CA GLY A 20 8.74 0.73 22.44
C GLY A 20 9.70 0.45 21.28
N VAL A 21 10.71 1.31 21.03
CA VAL A 21 11.80 0.95 20.10
C VAL A 21 12.63 -0.15 20.75
N ARG A 22 12.75 -1.30 20.07
CA ARG A 22 13.56 -2.42 20.55
C ARG A 22 15.03 -2.01 20.70
N SER A 23 15.68 -2.47 21.76
CA SER A 23 17.08 -2.14 22.07
C SER A 23 18.05 -2.37 20.91
N ASP A 24 17.84 -3.44 20.14
CA ASP A 24 18.68 -3.78 18.98
C ASP A 24 18.44 -2.86 17.76
N ALA A 25 17.29 -2.18 17.70
CA ALA A 25 16.97 -1.22 16.65
C ALA A 25 17.43 0.21 16.95
N ILE A 26 17.76 0.53 18.21
CA ILE A 26 18.13 1.91 18.62
C ILE A 26 19.38 2.38 17.88
N GLY A 27 20.42 1.54 17.78
CA GLY A 27 21.64 1.88 17.05
C GLY A 27 21.35 2.30 15.60
N ASN A 28 20.48 1.54 14.92
CA ASN A 28 20.05 1.84 13.56
C ASN A 28 19.26 3.16 13.46
N VAL A 29 18.43 3.47 14.47
CA VAL A 29 17.72 4.76 14.55
C VAL A 29 18.70 5.92 14.62
N LEU A 30 19.71 5.82 15.49
CA LEU A 30 20.72 6.87 15.68
C LEU A 30 21.57 7.08 14.42
N VAL A 31 21.90 6.00 13.70
CA VAL A 31 22.67 6.08 12.44
C VAL A 31 21.82 6.65 11.30
N LYS A 32 20.56 6.23 11.16
CA LYS A 32 19.67 6.70 10.09
C LYS A 32 19.16 8.13 10.29
N PHE A 33 19.11 8.58 11.54
CA PHE A 33 18.68 9.94 11.87
C PHE A 33 19.44 10.53 13.08
N PRO A 34 20.73 10.87 12.89
CA PRO A 34 21.55 11.51 13.94
C PRO A 34 20.93 12.75 14.60
N PRO A 35 20.13 13.61 13.89
CA PRO A 35 19.48 14.77 14.51
C PRO A 35 18.55 14.44 15.69
N VAL A 36 18.12 13.19 15.86
CA VAL A 36 17.32 12.79 17.04
C VAL A 36 18.02 13.14 18.35
N LEU A 37 19.35 13.10 18.39
CA LEU A 37 20.14 13.41 19.58
C LEU A 37 20.15 14.92 19.90
N THR A 38 20.01 15.77 18.89
CA THR A 38 20.09 17.23 19.08
C THR A 38 18.72 17.83 19.35
N TYR A 39 17.65 17.24 18.82
CA TYR A 39 16.28 17.73 18.95
C TYR A 39 15.76 17.78 20.39
N SER A 40 14.86 18.74 20.64
CA SER A 40 14.16 18.85 21.92
C SER A 40 13.16 17.72 22.05
N LEU A 41 13.29 16.93 23.13
CA LEU A 41 12.35 15.86 23.40
C LEU A 41 10.92 16.39 23.56
N TYR A 42 10.75 17.45 24.35
CA TYR A 42 9.45 18.02 24.69
C TYR A 42 8.85 18.90 23.59
N LYS A 43 9.68 19.66 22.86
CA LYS A 43 9.19 20.61 21.85
C LYS A 43 9.12 20.03 20.44
N LYS A 44 9.80 18.91 20.17
CA LYS A 44 9.88 18.33 18.82
C LYS A 44 9.47 16.86 18.77
N ILE A 45 10.16 16.00 19.52
CA ILE A 45 9.99 14.54 19.38
C ILE A 45 8.63 14.08 19.94
N ARG A 46 8.32 14.41 21.20
CA ARG A 46 7.04 14.04 21.84
C ARG A 46 5.81 14.54 21.07
N PRO A 47 5.74 15.81 20.63
CA PRO A 47 4.61 16.27 19.82
C PRO A 47 4.40 15.46 18.54
N VAL A 48 5.47 15.05 17.85
CA VAL A 48 5.36 14.20 16.65
C VAL A 48 4.84 12.81 17.01
N VAL A 49 5.35 12.19 18.08
CA VAL A 49 4.86 10.89 18.56
C VAL A 49 3.39 10.95 18.93
N ILE A 50 2.97 11.97 19.68
CA ILE A 50 1.56 12.21 20.04
C ILE A 50 0.72 12.40 18.78
N PHE A 51 1.21 13.14 17.79
CA PHE A 51 0.50 13.31 16.52
C PHE A 51 0.30 11.96 15.80
N LEU A 52 1.32 11.12 15.72
CA LEU A 52 1.24 9.81 15.06
C LEU A 52 0.21 8.90 15.75
N LEU A 53 0.20 8.89 17.09
CA LEU A 53 -0.76 8.12 17.89
C LEU A 53 -2.20 8.63 17.74
N THR A 54 -2.38 9.96 17.69
CA THR A 54 -3.72 10.57 17.78
C THR A 54 -4.34 10.93 16.44
N LYS A 55 -3.62 11.59 15.54
CA LYS A 55 -4.11 12.04 14.23
C LYS A 55 -3.66 11.11 13.11
N GLY A 56 -2.46 10.53 13.24
CA GLY A 56 -1.92 9.52 12.32
C GLY A 56 -2.59 8.14 12.45
N GLY A 57 -3.24 7.86 13.59
CA GLY A 57 -3.98 6.61 13.84
C GLY A 57 -3.09 5.39 14.12
N VAL A 58 -1.79 5.61 14.31
CA VAL A 58 -0.83 4.55 14.65
C VAL A 58 -1.16 4.02 16.04
N LYS A 59 -1.23 2.69 16.19
CA LYS A 59 -1.46 2.07 17.49
C LYS A 59 -0.26 2.26 18.41
N GLN A 60 -0.50 2.29 19.72
CA GLN A 60 0.57 2.37 20.72
C GLN A 60 1.63 1.28 20.51
N ASP A 61 1.20 0.04 20.25
CA ASP A 61 2.11 -1.09 20.05
C ASP A 61 2.96 -0.99 18.77
N ASP A 62 2.52 -0.20 17.79
CA ASP A 62 3.20 -0.03 16.51
C ASP A 62 4.16 1.18 16.50
N ILE A 63 4.08 2.09 17.49
CA ILE A 63 4.81 3.37 17.43
C ILE A 63 6.33 3.18 17.44
N GLY A 64 6.83 2.27 18.29
CA GLY A 64 8.25 1.93 18.33
C GLY A 64 8.74 1.36 17.00
N LYS A 65 7.95 0.48 16.38
CA LYS A 65 8.22 -0.07 15.03
C LYS A 65 8.24 1.05 13.97
N VAL A 66 7.28 1.97 13.99
CA VAL A 66 7.21 3.10 13.05
C VAL A 66 8.47 3.96 13.13
N ILE A 67 8.87 4.34 14.35
CA ILE A 67 10.07 5.16 14.57
C ILE A 67 11.35 4.40 14.21
N ALA A 68 11.42 3.09 14.50
CA ALA A 68 12.56 2.25 14.11
C ALA A 68 12.73 2.14 12.59
N LEU A 69 11.62 2.03 11.86
CA LEU A 69 11.61 1.90 10.41
C LEU A 69 11.96 3.23 9.70
N ASP A 70 11.44 4.35 10.19
CA ASP A 70 11.65 5.68 9.57
C ASP A 70 11.77 6.80 10.62
N PRO A 71 12.92 6.91 11.30
CA PRO A 71 13.12 7.89 12.36
C PRO A 71 13.08 9.36 11.87
N GLN A 72 13.20 9.58 10.55
CA GLN A 72 13.10 10.89 9.91
C GLN A 72 11.71 11.54 10.09
N LEU A 73 10.68 10.75 10.43
CA LEU A 73 9.38 11.27 10.83
C LEU A 73 9.47 12.24 12.01
N LEU A 74 10.37 11.98 12.97
CA LEU A 74 10.57 12.84 14.15
C LEU A 74 11.06 14.25 13.77
N GLY A 75 11.63 14.42 12.59
CA GLY A 75 12.03 15.72 12.03
C GLY A 75 10.94 16.46 11.26
N CYS A 76 9.86 15.79 10.88
CA CYS A 76 8.83 16.40 10.06
C CYS A 76 8.09 17.53 10.78
N SER A 77 7.66 18.55 10.04
CA SER A 77 6.74 19.56 10.56
C SER A 77 5.35 18.96 10.72
N ILE A 78 4.73 19.14 11.88
CA ILE A 78 3.36 18.65 12.10
C ILE A 78 2.40 19.39 11.16
N ALA A 79 2.35 20.72 11.26
CA ALA A 79 1.39 21.54 10.51
C ALA A 79 1.61 21.49 8.98
N HIS A 80 2.86 21.59 8.54
CA HIS A 80 3.17 21.74 7.10
C HIS A 80 3.44 20.43 6.37
N LYS A 81 3.58 19.32 7.09
CA LYS A 81 3.90 18.02 6.47
C LYS A 81 2.96 16.91 6.90
N LEU A 82 2.99 16.54 8.18
CA LEU A 82 2.26 15.37 8.65
C LEU A 82 0.74 15.59 8.57
N GLU A 83 0.25 16.76 8.97
CA GLU A 83 -1.17 17.09 8.93
C GLU A 83 -1.70 17.19 7.49
N VAL A 84 -0.93 17.80 6.59
CA VAL A 84 -1.25 17.86 5.16
C VAL A 84 -1.38 16.46 4.56
N SER A 85 -0.44 15.58 4.88
CA SER A 85 -0.45 14.19 4.40
C SER A 85 -1.64 13.39 4.97
N VAL A 86 -1.90 13.49 6.28
CA VAL A 86 -3.06 12.83 6.92
C VAL A 86 -4.38 13.33 6.34
N LYS A 87 -4.54 14.65 6.16
CA LYS A 87 -5.76 15.23 5.55
C LYS A 87 -5.97 14.72 4.13
N TYR A 88 -4.89 14.61 3.34
CA TYR A 88 -4.97 14.04 2.00
C TYR A 88 -5.44 12.58 2.02
N PHE A 89 -4.83 11.69 2.82
CA PHE A 89 -5.28 10.29 2.85
C PHE A 89 -6.71 10.14 3.34
N ARG A 90 -7.14 10.96 4.31
CA ARG A 90 -8.53 10.99 4.77
C ARG A 90 -9.48 11.46 3.66
N SER A 91 -9.09 12.43 2.84
CA SER A 91 -9.94 12.90 1.72
C SER A 91 -10.08 11.86 0.61
N LEU A 92 -9.20 10.85 0.55
CA LEU A 92 -9.37 9.69 -0.33
C LEU A 92 -10.40 8.68 0.19
N GLY A 93 -10.93 8.87 1.40
CA GLY A 93 -11.83 7.92 2.06
C GLY A 93 -11.13 6.88 2.93
N ILE A 94 -9.84 7.05 3.24
CA ILE A 94 -9.10 6.13 4.12
C ILE A 94 -9.44 6.47 5.58
N TYR A 95 -10.02 5.49 6.28
CA TYR A 95 -10.38 5.62 7.68
C TYR A 95 -9.16 5.72 8.60
N HIS A 96 -9.36 6.34 9.76
CA HIS A 96 -8.29 6.69 10.69
C HIS A 96 -7.38 5.52 11.10
N PHE A 97 -7.96 4.42 11.60
CA PHE A 97 -7.18 3.25 12.02
C PHE A 97 -6.55 2.49 10.85
N VAL A 98 -7.21 2.52 9.68
CA VAL A 98 -6.66 1.93 8.45
C VAL A 98 -5.43 2.69 7.99
N LEU A 99 -5.47 4.02 8.02
CA LEU A 99 -4.30 4.86 7.76
C LEU A 99 -3.17 4.55 8.75
N GLY A 100 -3.49 4.41 10.04
CA GLY A 100 -2.55 3.99 11.07
C GLY A 100 -1.83 2.69 10.72
N GLN A 101 -2.56 1.68 10.26
CA GLN A 101 -1.99 0.40 9.81
C GLN A 101 -1.14 0.56 8.55
N MET A 102 -1.54 1.41 7.61
CA MET A 102 -0.72 1.73 6.43
C MET A 102 0.61 2.38 6.85
N VAL A 103 0.58 3.33 7.78
CA VAL A 103 1.77 4.00 8.32
C VAL A 103 2.64 3.02 9.11
N ALA A 104 2.07 2.12 9.90
CA ALA A 104 2.80 1.08 10.61
C ALA A 104 3.59 0.14 9.67
N ASN A 105 3.05 -0.11 8.48
CA ASN A 105 3.69 -0.95 7.48
C ASN A 105 4.64 -0.18 6.55
N PHE A 106 4.39 1.11 6.33
CA PHE A 106 5.19 1.95 5.46
C PHE A 106 5.22 3.41 5.96
N PRO A 107 6.05 3.73 6.96
CA PRO A 107 6.04 5.06 7.61
C PRO A 107 6.36 6.23 6.67
N ALA A 108 7.20 5.99 5.66
CA ALA A 108 7.56 6.97 4.65
C ALA A 108 6.34 7.53 3.88
N LEU A 109 5.19 6.84 3.94
CA LEU A 109 3.91 7.29 3.42
C LEU A 109 3.59 8.74 3.81
N LEU A 110 3.85 9.14 5.07
CA LEU A 110 3.58 10.50 5.56
C LEU A 110 4.63 11.54 5.15
N ARG A 111 5.76 11.10 4.59
CA ARG A 111 6.86 11.98 4.16
C ARG A 111 6.82 12.33 2.68
N TYR A 112 6.03 11.64 1.87
CA TYR A 112 5.85 12.04 0.47
C TYR A 112 5.15 13.40 0.35
N ASN A 113 5.51 14.18 -0.67
CA ASN A 113 4.72 15.36 -1.01
C ASN A 113 3.39 14.90 -1.63
N VAL A 114 2.26 15.46 -1.16
CA VAL A 114 0.93 15.20 -1.70
C VAL A 114 0.86 15.51 -3.19
N ASP A 115 1.62 16.50 -3.67
CA ASP A 115 1.69 16.84 -5.10
C ASP A 115 2.26 15.69 -5.95
N ILE A 116 3.12 14.86 -5.37
CA ILE A 116 3.68 13.66 -6.02
C ILE A 116 2.74 12.45 -5.84
N LEU A 117 2.02 12.37 -4.73
CA LEU A 117 1.07 11.30 -4.45
C LEU A 117 -0.19 11.39 -5.34
N ARG A 118 -0.65 12.62 -5.62
CA ARG A 118 -1.91 12.87 -6.30
C ARG A 118 -1.95 12.32 -7.73
N PRO A 119 -0.95 12.56 -8.60
CA PRO A 119 -0.92 11.96 -9.94
C PRO A 119 -0.93 10.44 -9.91
N LYS A 120 -0.14 9.82 -8.99
CA LYS A 120 -0.10 8.36 -8.83
C LYS A 120 -1.45 7.78 -8.43
N TYR A 121 -2.14 8.42 -7.49
CA TYR A 121 -3.49 8.00 -7.09
C TYR A 121 -4.52 8.19 -8.20
N GLN A 122 -4.45 9.31 -8.93
CA GLN A 122 -5.33 9.57 -10.07
C GLN A 122 -5.16 8.51 -11.15
N TYR A 123 -3.91 8.14 -11.47
CA TYR A 123 -3.61 7.06 -12.41
C TYR A 123 -4.22 5.73 -11.95
N LEU A 124 -4.03 5.36 -10.68
CA LEU A 124 -4.58 4.13 -10.10
C LEU A 124 -6.12 4.07 -10.24
N ARG A 125 -6.83 5.16 -9.95
CA ARG A 125 -8.30 5.19 -9.94
C ARG A 125 -8.92 5.39 -11.32
N ARG A 126 -8.34 6.23 -12.16
CA ARG A 126 -8.94 6.65 -13.44
C ARG A 126 -8.42 5.86 -14.63
N VAL A 127 -7.14 5.49 -14.63
CA VAL A 127 -6.49 4.81 -15.76
C VAL A 127 -6.46 3.31 -15.53
N MET A 128 -5.98 2.87 -14.35
CA MET A 128 -5.95 1.44 -14.01
C MET A 128 -7.30 0.90 -13.52
N VAL A 129 -8.25 1.79 -13.22
CA VAL A 129 -9.60 1.47 -12.71
C VAL A 129 -9.57 0.52 -11.49
N ARG A 130 -8.58 0.70 -10.60
CA ARG A 130 -8.38 -0.16 -9.42
C ARG A 130 -9.10 0.39 -8.18
N PRO A 131 -9.68 -0.45 -7.31
CA PRO A 131 -10.32 0.02 -6.07
C PRO A 131 -9.32 0.64 -5.10
N LEU A 132 -9.80 1.50 -4.19
CA LEU A 132 -8.98 2.06 -3.10
C LEU A 132 -8.35 0.97 -2.21
N LYS A 133 -9.02 -0.18 -2.10
CA LYS A 133 -8.56 -1.35 -1.34
C LYS A 133 -7.15 -1.80 -1.78
N ASP A 134 -6.86 -1.78 -3.08
CA ASP A 134 -5.54 -2.16 -3.60
C ASP A 134 -4.43 -1.27 -3.03
N LEU A 135 -4.72 0.03 -2.87
CA LEU A 135 -3.78 0.97 -2.27
C LEU A 135 -3.59 0.73 -0.77
N ILE A 136 -4.67 0.40 -0.05
CA ILE A 136 -4.62 0.09 1.39
C ILE A 136 -3.79 -1.17 1.63
N GLU A 137 -3.98 -2.22 0.81
CA GLU A 137 -3.21 -3.46 0.89
C GLU A 137 -1.73 -3.28 0.48
N PHE A 138 -1.44 -2.30 -0.38
CA PHE A 138 -0.08 -2.01 -0.85
C PHE A 138 0.26 -0.52 -0.87
N PRO A 139 0.46 0.12 0.32
CA PRO A 139 0.77 1.56 0.40
C PRO A 139 2.09 1.94 -0.27
N ARG A 140 3.00 0.96 -0.39
CA ARG A 140 4.27 1.09 -1.12
C ARG A 140 4.08 1.39 -2.61
N PHE A 141 2.87 1.27 -3.16
CA PHE A 141 2.51 1.81 -4.47
C PHE A 141 3.09 3.21 -4.72
N PHE A 142 3.01 4.10 -3.71
CA PHE A 142 3.50 5.47 -3.84
C PHE A 142 5.02 5.62 -3.91
N SER A 143 5.79 4.59 -3.55
CA SER A 143 7.26 4.64 -3.64
C SER A 143 7.78 4.44 -5.06
N TYR A 144 6.97 3.89 -5.96
CA TYR A 144 7.38 3.63 -7.33
C TYR A 144 7.18 4.86 -8.21
N SER A 145 8.07 5.04 -9.20
CA SER A 145 7.92 6.10 -10.21
C SER A 145 6.63 5.87 -11.01
N LEU A 146 5.91 6.96 -11.31
CA LEU A 146 4.75 6.86 -12.17
C LEU A 146 5.20 6.45 -13.57
N GLU A 147 6.02 7.30 -14.17
CA GLU A 147 6.48 7.22 -15.56
C GLU A 147 7.39 6.00 -15.82
N ASP A 148 8.33 5.71 -14.91
CA ASP A 148 9.33 4.66 -15.18
C ASP A 148 8.88 3.25 -14.74
N ARG A 149 7.89 3.16 -13.84
CA ARG A 149 7.54 1.88 -13.21
C ARG A 149 6.06 1.54 -13.29
N ILE A 150 5.19 2.44 -12.84
CA ILE A 150 3.75 2.13 -12.74
C ILE A 150 3.14 2.05 -14.13
N GLU A 151 3.35 3.06 -14.98
CA GLU A 151 2.73 3.12 -16.30
C GLU A 151 3.24 2.03 -17.25
N PRO A 152 4.56 1.80 -17.44
CA PRO A 152 5.05 0.83 -18.41
C PRO A 152 4.62 -0.60 -18.06
N ARG A 153 4.64 -0.94 -16.76
CA ARG A 153 4.17 -2.25 -16.29
C ARG A 153 2.66 -2.38 -16.44
N HIS A 154 1.89 -1.32 -16.19
CA HIS A 154 0.44 -1.36 -16.39
C HIS A 154 0.09 -1.59 -17.87
N GLN A 155 0.74 -0.86 -18.78
CA GLN A 155 0.56 -1.01 -20.23
C GLN A 155 0.91 -2.43 -20.69
N THR A 156 1.99 -3.00 -20.18
CA THR A 156 2.38 -4.39 -20.47
C THR A 156 1.29 -5.38 -20.05
N LEU A 157 0.70 -5.20 -18.86
CA LEU A 157 -0.39 -6.06 -18.40
C LEU A 157 -1.65 -5.92 -19.26
N VAL A 158 -2.00 -4.69 -19.66
CA VAL A 158 -3.16 -4.43 -20.53
C VAL A 158 -2.97 -5.06 -21.90
N ALA A 159 -1.80 -4.85 -22.54
CA ALA A 159 -1.48 -5.42 -23.84
C ALA A 159 -1.58 -6.95 -23.84
N ASN A 160 -1.13 -7.57 -22.74
CA ASN A 160 -1.21 -9.02 -22.57
C ASN A 160 -2.52 -9.51 -21.96
N ARG A 161 -3.52 -8.64 -21.69
CA ARG A 161 -4.80 -8.97 -21.04
C ARG A 161 -4.63 -9.75 -19.72
N ILE A 162 -3.67 -9.34 -18.90
CA ILE A 162 -3.36 -9.94 -17.60
C ILE A 162 -3.83 -9.02 -16.47
N ASN A 163 -4.37 -9.62 -15.42
CA ASN A 163 -4.65 -8.91 -14.17
C ASN A 163 -3.88 -9.55 -13.02
N MET A 164 -3.14 -8.74 -12.25
CA MET A 164 -2.42 -9.18 -11.05
C MET A 164 -2.40 -8.09 -9.96
N LYS A 165 -2.22 -8.48 -8.70
CA LYS A 165 -2.15 -7.51 -7.58
C LYS A 165 -0.99 -6.53 -7.76
N LEU A 166 -1.17 -5.28 -7.31
CA LEU A 166 -0.14 -4.22 -7.40
C LEU A 166 1.22 -4.64 -6.84
N ARG A 167 1.23 -5.40 -5.74
CA ARG A 167 2.46 -5.92 -5.14
C ARG A 167 3.25 -6.76 -6.15
N TYR A 168 2.60 -7.67 -6.87
CA TYR A 168 3.27 -8.49 -7.88
C TYR A 168 3.67 -7.65 -9.09
N MET A 169 2.79 -6.77 -9.56
CA MET A 169 3.10 -5.89 -10.68
C MET A 169 4.33 -5.01 -10.42
N LEU A 170 4.50 -4.44 -9.23
CA LEU A 170 5.48 -3.36 -8.98
C LEU A 170 6.75 -3.80 -8.26
N THR A 171 6.73 -4.94 -7.58
CA THR A 171 7.91 -5.45 -6.85
C THR A 171 8.82 -6.22 -7.79
N GLY A 172 10.13 -6.17 -7.54
CA GLY A 172 11.13 -6.95 -8.27
C GLY A 172 11.71 -6.25 -9.48
N SER A 173 12.70 -6.90 -10.09
CA SER A 173 13.39 -6.41 -11.29
C SER A 173 12.49 -6.49 -12.54
N ASP A 174 13.00 -6.01 -13.67
CA ASP A 174 12.26 -5.99 -14.94
C ASP A 174 12.19 -7.38 -15.54
N GLU A 175 13.26 -8.15 -15.36
CA GLU A 175 13.35 -9.57 -15.71
C GLU A 175 12.33 -10.38 -14.91
N GLU A 176 12.30 -10.25 -13.57
CA GLU A 176 11.32 -10.96 -12.73
C GLU A 176 9.87 -10.59 -13.07
N PHE A 177 9.63 -9.35 -13.50
CA PHE A 177 8.32 -8.93 -13.97
C PHE A 177 7.98 -9.54 -15.34
N ALA A 178 8.91 -9.52 -16.28
CA ALA A 178 8.74 -10.09 -17.62
C ALA A 178 8.49 -11.60 -17.56
N GLU A 179 9.23 -12.33 -16.72
CA GLU A 179 9.01 -13.76 -16.47
C GLU A 179 7.57 -14.03 -15.99
N ARG A 180 7.09 -13.28 -15.00
CA ARG A 180 5.71 -13.43 -14.50
C ARG A 180 4.65 -13.13 -15.55
N VAL A 181 4.91 -12.17 -16.44
CA VAL A 181 4.03 -11.87 -17.58
C VAL A 181 4.04 -13.04 -18.55
N GLN A 182 5.22 -13.53 -18.93
CA GLN A 182 5.40 -14.64 -19.87
C GLN A 182 4.70 -15.90 -19.36
N GLU A 183 4.92 -16.29 -18.10
CA GLU A 183 4.25 -17.42 -17.48
C GLU A 183 2.72 -17.28 -17.49
N ALA A 184 2.21 -16.06 -17.29
CA ALA A 184 0.77 -15.79 -17.33
C ALA A 184 0.20 -15.89 -18.75
N VAL A 185 0.93 -15.42 -19.76
CA VAL A 185 0.55 -15.59 -21.18
C VAL A 185 0.53 -17.07 -21.54
N GLU A 186 1.58 -17.82 -21.22
CA GLU A 186 1.67 -19.27 -21.51
C GLU A 186 0.60 -20.08 -20.79
N ARG A 187 0.30 -19.73 -19.54
CA ARG A 187 -0.78 -20.37 -18.78
C ARG A 187 -2.13 -20.14 -19.44
N ARG A 188 -2.39 -18.94 -19.94
CA ARG A 188 -3.61 -18.65 -20.70
C ARG A 188 -3.66 -19.44 -22.01
N ALA A 189 -2.58 -19.42 -22.80
CA ALA A 189 -2.51 -20.12 -24.08
C ALA A 189 -2.78 -21.64 -23.92
N ARG A 190 -2.21 -22.26 -22.87
CA ARG A 190 -2.49 -23.66 -22.53
C ARG A 190 -3.97 -23.91 -22.20
N PHE A 191 -4.61 -23.01 -21.48
CA PHE A 191 -6.02 -23.12 -21.13
C PHE A 191 -6.94 -22.95 -22.35
N GLU A 192 -6.60 -22.03 -23.26
CA GLU A 192 -7.32 -21.82 -24.52
C GLU A 192 -7.18 -23.04 -25.45
N ALA A 193 -5.98 -23.61 -25.57
CA ALA A 193 -5.75 -24.83 -26.36
C ALA A 193 -6.50 -26.05 -25.80
N GLY A 194 -6.61 -26.17 -24.47
CA GLY A 194 -7.32 -27.28 -23.81
C GLY A 194 -8.85 -27.22 -23.92
N LYS A 195 -9.43 -26.07 -24.25
CA LYS A 195 -10.89 -25.91 -24.47
C LYS A 195 -11.34 -26.21 -25.90
N GLY A 196 -10.44 -26.50 -26.83
CA GLY A 196 -10.76 -26.76 -28.24
C GLY A 196 -11.35 -28.14 -28.59
N VAL A 197 -11.75 -28.98 -27.61
CA VAL A 197 -12.17 -30.38 -27.86
C VAL A 197 -13.57 -30.73 -27.30
N ALA A 198 -14.39 -29.77 -26.89
CA ALA A 198 -15.77 -30.07 -26.51
C ALA A 198 -16.73 -29.02 -27.05
N GLU A 199 -17.26 -29.28 -28.25
CA GLU A 199 -18.70 -29.21 -28.61
C GLU A 199 -18.86 -29.44 -30.12
N THR A 200 -18.78 -30.72 -30.52
CA THR A 200 -19.52 -31.24 -31.67
C THR A 200 -20.46 -32.29 -31.11
N ILE A 201 -21.68 -31.88 -30.79
CA ILE A 201 -22.79 -32.80 -30.55
C ILE A 201 -23.34 -33.15 -31.95
N PRO A 202 -23.28 -34.42 -32.40
CA PRO A 202 -23.95 -34.83 -33.62
C PRO A 202 -25.46 -34.91 -33.41
N ASP A 203 -26.15 -34.64 -34.49
CA ASP A 203 -27.59 -34.55 -34.66
C ASP A 203 -28.35 -35.88 -34.46
N ALA A 204 -29.61 -35.74 -34.03
CA ALA A 204 -30.80 -36.63 -34.19
C ALA A 204 -30.97 -37.93 -33.36
N PRO A 205 -32.22 -38.46 -33.19
CA PRO A 205 -33.49 -38.02 -33.79
C PRO A 205 -34.69 -37.76 -32.83
N GLU A 206 -35.69 -37.13 -33.44
CA GLU A 206 -37.06 -36.85 -33.01
C GLU A 206 -37.77 -38.00 -32.28
N THR A 207 -38.58 -37.65 -31.27
CA THR A 207 -39.93 -38.22 -31.12
C THR A 207 -40.88 -37.09 -30.69
N SER A 208 -41.93 -36.95 -31.50
CA SER A 208 -43.10 -36.10 -31.38
C SER A 208 -44.06 -36.57 -30.29
N GLU A 209 -44.82 -35.64 -29.72
CA GLU A 209 -46.25 -35.69 -29.29
C GLU A 209 -46.49 -34.46 -28.39
N GLU A 210 -46.86 -33.31 -28.97
CA GLU A 210 -48.23 -32.77 -29.18
C GLU A 210 -48.87 -32.10 -27.94
N GLU A 211 -49.10 -30.79 -28.09
CA GLU A 211 -50.04 -29.90 -27.39
C GLU A 211 -51.51 -30.45 -27.46
N GLU A 212 -52.53 -30.07 -26.69
CA GLU A 212 -53.01 -28.73 -26.31
C GLU A 212 -54.24 -28.82 -25.35
N THR A 213 -54.35 -27.82 -24.46
CA THR A 213 -55.54 -27.04 -24.00
C THR A 213 -56.79 -27.55 -23.24
N THR A 214 -57.31 -26.58 -22.45
CA THR A 214 -58.65 -26.32 -21.87
C THR A 214 -58.96 -26.89 -20.47
N GLU A 215 -59.70 -26.28 -19.54
CA GLU A 215 -60.21 -24.92 -19.21
C GLU A 215 -60.96 -25.07 -17.85
N ALA A 216 -61.18 -23.97 -17.12
CA ALA A 216 -62.29 -23.71 -16.17
C ALA A 216 -62.28 -24.23 -14.70
N ALA A 217 -62.09 -23.27 -13.79
CA ALA A 217 -62.99 -22.81 -12.71
C ALA A 217 -63.57 -23.72 -11.60
N ALA A 218 -63.55 -23.12 -10.38
CA ALA A 218 -64.49 -23.22 -9.25
C ALA A 218 -64.31 -24.33 -8.18
N CYS A 219 -63.66 -23.99 -7.07
CA CYS A 219 -64.26 -23.70 -5.74
C CYS A 219 -63.17 -23.24 -4.75
#